data_AF-A0A0Q8BXB3-F1
#
_entry.id   AF-A0A0Q8BXB3-F1
#
_cell.length_a   1.000
_cell.length_b   1.000
_cell.length_c   1.000
_cell.angle_alpha   90.00
_cell.angle_beta   90.00
_cell.angle_gamma   90.00
#
_symmetry.space_group_name_H-M   'P 1'
#
loop_
_entity.id
_entity.type
_entity.pdbx_description
1 polymer ?
#
loop_
_entity_poly.entity_id
_entity_poly.type
_entity_poly.pdbx_seq_one_letter_code
_entity_poly.pdbx_strand_id
1 'polypeptide(L)'
;MQSIRWCFHQMDSFAEAVLMAANLGDDADTTTAIVGQVAGAYYGVQGIPEDWLRKVWMREHIQSTADALMQMGEIQKGDRFI
;
A
#
# COMPACT_ATOMS: atom_id res chain seq x y z
N MET A 1 -18.07 -1.78 -1.93
CA MET A 1 -17.14 -2.44 -2.88
C MET A 1 -17.19 -1.89 -4.32
N GLN A 2 -17.76 -0.70 -4.59
CA GLN A 2 -17.86 -0.16 -5.96
C GLN A 2 -16.84 0.98 -6.27
N SER A 3 -15.96 1.32 -5.33
CA SER A 3 -15.15 2.56 -5.39
C SER A 3 -13.68 2.36 -5.79
N ILE A 4 -13.11 1.15 -5.68
CA ILE A 4 -11.67 0.92 -5.90
C ILE A 4 -11.26 1.21 -7.36
N ARG A 5 -12.08 0.84 -8.34
CA ARG A 5 -11.77 1.12 -9.76
C ARG A 5 -11.85 2.60 -10.12
N TRP A 6 -12.74 3.36 -9.49
CA TRP A 6 -12.90 4.79 -9.75
C TRP A 6 -11.80 5.61 -9.09
N CYS A 7 -11.31 5.17 -7.92
CA CYS A 7 -10.13 5.73 -7.28
C CYS A 7 -8.88 5.64 -8.18
N PHE A 8 -8.61 4.47 -8.79
CA PHE A 8 -7.39 4.27 -9.58
C PHE A 8 -7.24 5.17 -10.82
N HIS A 9 -8.33 5.73 -11.35
CA HIS A 9 -8.28 6.56 -12.56
C HIS A 9 -8.05 8.05 -12.28
N GLN A 10 -8.00 8.46 -11.01
CA GLN A 10 -7.94 9.87 -10.60
C GLN A 10 -6.84 10.21 -9.61
N MET A 11 -5.86 9.32 -9.40
CA MET A 11 -4.87 9.52 -8.35
C MET A 11 -3.49 9.61 -8.99
N ASP A 12 -2.88 10.78 -8.94
CA ASP A 12 -1.53 11.04 -9.46
C ASP A 12 -0.44 10.73 -8.40
N SER A 13 -0.85 10.46 -7.16
CA SER A 13 0.06 10.13 -6.05
C SER A 13 -0.56 9.22 -4.98
N PHE A 14 0.28 8.55 -4.21
CA PHE A 14 -0.13 7.79 -3.02
C PHE A 14 -0.89 8.66 -2.02
N ALA A 15 -0.42 9.89 -1.79
CA ALA A 15 -1.01 10.79 -0.80
C ALA A 15 -2.43 11.18 -1.17
N GLU A 16 -2.66 11.55 -2.44
CA GLU A 16 -3.99 11.84 -2.97
C GLU A 16 -4.92 10.63 -2.83
N ALA A 17 -4.41 9.44 -3.16
CA ALA A 17 -5.19 8.21 -3.09
C ALA A 17 -5.73 7.92 -1.69
N VAL A 18 -4.83 7.96 -0.70
CA VAL A 18 -5.13 7.69 0.70
C VAL A 18 -5.99 8.78 1.30
N LEU A 19 -5.74 10.06 0.99
CA LEU A 19 -6.57 11.16 1.49
C LEU A 19 -7.99 11.13 0.93
N MET A 20 -8.16 10.80 -0.35
CA MET A 20 -9.50 10.62 -0.93
C MET A 20 -10.24 9.47 -0.26
N ALA A 21 -9.56 8.34 -0.03
CA ALA A 21 -10.11 7.19 0.68
C ALA A 21 -10.51 7.52 2.13
N ALA A 22 -9.67 8.25 2.86
CA ALA A 22 -9.93 8.62 4.25
C ALA A 22 -11.10 9.60 4.41
N ASN A 23 -11.33 10.45 3.40
CA ASN A 23 -12.39 11.45 3.43
C ASN A 23 -13.77 10.93 2.93
N LEU A 24 -13.88 9.66 2.52
CA LEU A 24 -15.14 9.06 2.02
C LEU A 24 -16.16 8.72 3.12
N GLY A 25 -15.78 8.78 4.41
CA GLY A 25 -16.66 8.54 5.56
C GLY A 25 -16.98 7.06 5.85
N ASP A 26 -17.84 6.86 6.86
CA ASP A 26 -18.43 5.63 7.48
C ASP A 26 -17.52 4.39 7.68
N ASP A 27 -16.84 3.93 6.64
CA ASP A 27 -15.85 2.83 6.67
C ASP A 27 -14.51 3.28 6.06
N ALA A 28 -14.08 4.48 6.48
CA ALA A 28 -12.87 5.13 6.00
C ALA A 28 -11.63 4.31 6.35
N ASP A 29 -11.58 3.66 7.52
CA ASP A 29 -10.40 2.89 7.97
C ASP A 29 -10.16 1.67 7.07
N THR A 30 -11.19 0.85 6.82
CA THR A 30 -11.09 -0.33 5.95
C THR A 30 -10.82 0.08 4.50
N THR A 31 -11.52 1.10 4.01
CA THR A 31 -11.34 1.61 2.64
C THR A 31 -9.94 2.16 2.44
N THR A 32 -9.42 2.94 3.40
CA THR A 32 -8.08 3.51 3.36
C THR A 32 -7.01 2.44 3.47
N ALA A 33 -7.21 1.40 4.29
CA ALA A 33 -6.30 0.28 4.37
C ALA A 33 -6.19 -0.47 3.02
N ILE A 34 -7.32 -0.74 2.37
CA ILE A 34 -7.34 -1.39 1.05
C ILE A 34 -6.68 -0.50 -0.01
N VAL A 35 -7.07 0.79 -0.08
CA VAL A 35 -6.48 1.74 -1.04
C VAL A 35 -4.98 1.90 -0.80
N GLY A 36 -4.55 1.99 0.46
CA GLY A 36 -3.14 2.10 0.85
C GLY A 36 -2.31 0.89 0.43
N GLN A 37 -2.85 -0.33 0.50
CA GLN A 37 -2.16 -1.53 0.03
C GLN A 37 -1.95 -1.49 -1.49
N VAL A 38 -3.00 -1.21 -2.27
CA VAL A 38 -2.87 -1.23 -3.74
C VAL A 38 -2.05 -0.04 -4.24
N ALA A 39 -2.25 1.16 -3.66
CA ALA A 39 -1.44 2.34 -3.98
C ALA A 39 0.02 2.13 -3.57
N GLY A 40 0.28 1.52 -2.41
CA GLY A 40 1.64 1.21 -1.94
C GLY A 40 2.36 0.20 -2.84
N ALA A 41 1.63 -0.79 -3.38
CA ALA A 41 2.18 -1.72 -4.36
C ALA A 41 2.49 -1.05 -5.71
N TYR A 42 1.72 -0.04 -6.09
CA TYR A 42 1.88 0.67 -7.37
C TYR A 42 2.98 1.75 -7.31
N TYR A 43 2.93 2.63 -6.31
CA TYR A 43 3.86 3.75 -6.15
C TYR A 43 5.16 3.36 -5.42
N GLY A 44 5.17 2.20 -4.77
CA GLY A 44 6.27 1.77 -3.90
C GLY A 44 6.38 2.59 -2.62
N VAL A 45 7.24 2.13 -1.69
CA VAL A 45 7.52 2.84 -0.43
C VAL A 45 8.05 4.27 -0.67
N GLN A 46 8.80 4.49 -1.75
CA GLN A 46 9.35 5.81 -2.09
C GLN A 46 8.28 6.82 -2.50
N GLY A 47 7.09 6.36 -2.93
CA GLY A 47 5.96 7.23 -3.25
C GLY A 47 5.16 7.69 -2.03
N ILE A 48 5.44 7.16 -0.84
CA ILE A 48 4.74 7.51 0.40
C ILE A 48 5.41 8.74 1.04
N PRO A 49 4.66 9.77 1.46
CA PRO A 49 5.22 10.91 2.17
C PRO A 49 6.04 10.47 3.40
N GLU A 50 7.30 10.91 3.47
CA GLU A 50 8.22 10.48 4.52
C GLU A 50 7.70 10.80 5.93
N ASP A 51 7.07 11.96 6.08
CA ASP A 51 6.43 12.42 7.32
C ASP A 51 5.31 11.48 7.79
N TRP A 52 4.63 10.79 6.87
CA TRP A 52 3.61 9.80 7.21
C TRP A 52 4.26 8.50 7.63
N LEU A 53 5.27 8.03 6.89
CA LEU A 53 6.04 6.84 7.25
C LEU A 53 6.62 6.94 8.66
N ARG A 54 7.18 8.11 9.04
CA ARG A 54 7.73 8.32 10.40
C ARG A 54 6.70 8.23 11.52
N LYS A 55 5.40 8.33 11.22
CA LYS A 55 4.30 8.21 12.20
C LYS A 55 3.70 6.81 12.26
N VAL A 56 4.06 5.92 11.34
CA VAL A 56 3.56 4.54 11.33
C VAL A 56 4.11 3.80 12.54
N TRP A 57 3.21 3.34 13.40
CA TRP A 57 3.57 2.48 14.52
C TRP A 57 4.14 1.16 13.98
N MET A 58 5.24 0.69 14.59
CA MET A 58 5.96 -0.52 14.18
C MET A 58 6.47 -0.52 12.72
N ARG A 59 6.75 0.65 12.14
CA ARG A 59 7.27 0.79 10.77
C ARG A 59 8.39 -0.20 10.45
N GLU A 60 9.41 -0.30 11.32
CA GLU A 60 10.57 -1.17 11.10
C GLU A 60 10.17 -2.64 11.02
N HIS A 61 9.26 -3.09 11.88
CA HIS A 61 8.76 -4.47 11.87
C HIS A 61 7.93 -4.77 10.62
N ILE A 62 7.07 -3.82 10.21
CA ILE A 62 6.28 -3.92 8.98
C ILE A 62 7.20 -4.01 7.76
N GLN A 63 8.22 -3.15 7.68
CA GLN A 63 9.20 -3.17 6.60
C GLN A 63 9.96 -4.50 6.56
N SER A 64 10.49 -4.95 7.69
CA SER A 64 11.20 -6.23 7.77
C SER A 64 10.34 -7.42 7.35
N THR A 65 9.04 -7.38 7.66
CA THR A 65 8.10 -8.42 7.24
C THR A 65 7.86 -8.37 5.73
N ALA A 66 7.68 -7.18 5.17
CA ALA A 66 7.53 -7.00 3.73
C ALA A 66 8.76 -7.47 2.94
N ASP A 67 9.96 -7.15 3.43
CA ASP A 67 11.23 -7.58 2.81
C ASP A 67 11.38 -9.10 2.83
N ALA A 68 11.05 -9.74 3.97
CA ALA A 68 11.07 -11.19 4.09
C ALA A 68 10.07 -11.88 3.13
N LEU A 69 8.85 -11.34 3.01
CA LEU A 69 7.85 -11.86 2.06
C LEU A 69 8.30 -11.72 0.61
N MET A 70 8.92 -10.60 0.25
CA MET A 70 9.49 -10.40 -1.09
C MET A 70 10.58 -11.43 -1.39
N GLN A 71 11.50 -11.64 -0.45
CA GLN A 71 12.57 -12.64 -0.60
C GLN A 71 12.01 -14.06 -0.76
N MET A 72 11.01 -14.44 0.05
CA MET A 72 10.35 -15.75 -0.08
C MET A 72 9.66 -15.91 -1.43
N GLY A 73 9.03 -14.85 -1.95
CA GLY A 73 8.39 -14.84 -3.26
C GLY A 73 9.38 -15.00 -4.42
N GLU A 74 10.59 -14.45 -4.29
CA GLU A 74 11.67 -14.63 -5.27
C GLU A 74 12.20 -16.06 -5.28
N ILE A 75 12.40 -16.66 -4.10
CA ILE A 75 12.82 -18.06 -3.96
C ILE A 75 11.80 -18.98 -4.62
N GLN A 76 10.50 -18.81 -4.31
CA GLN A 76 9.44 -19.64 -4.89
C GLN A 76 9.32 -19.49 -6.42
N LYS A 77 9.61 -18.30 -6.97
CA LYS A 77 9.68 -18.13 -8.44
C LYS A 77 10.85 -18.90 -9.02
N GLY A 78 12.02 -18.88 -8.37
CA GLY A 78 13.19 -19.66 -8.80
C GLY A 78 12.92 -21.16 -8.85
N ASP A 79 12.22 -21.69 -7.84
CA ASP A 79 11.86 -23.11 -7.74
C ASP A 79 10.79 -23.56 -8.75
N ARG A 80 10.05 -22.62 -9.36
CA ARG A 80 8.95 -22.91 -10.30
C ARG A 80 9.40 -23.07 -11.75
N PHE A 81 10.68 -22.83 -12.05
CA PHE A 81 11.26 -22.90 -13.39
C PHE A 81 12.39 -23.96 -13.52
N ILE A 82 12.52 -24.84 -12.54
CA ILE A 82 13.34 -26.08 -12.58
C ILE A 82 12.45 -27.31 -12.56
#